data_AF-A0A497P8R1-F1
#
_entry.id   AF-A0A497P8R1-F1
#
_cell.length_a   1.000
_cell.length_b   1.000
_cell.length_c   1.000
_cell.angle_alpha   90.00
_cell.angle_beta   90.00
_cell.angle_gamma   90.00
#
_symmetry.space_group_name_H-M   'P 1'
#
loop_
_entity.id
_entity.type
_entity.pdbx_description
1 polymer ?
#
loop_
_entity_poly.entity_id
_entity_poly.type
_entity_poly.pdbx_seq_one_letter_code
_entity_poly.pdbx_strand_id
1 'polypeptide(L)'
;MSKRLQDDVDAVKLRIEDEVRERALSWKEELDNMNPNGEELHEFLERVLDVKKITVGNPFSQGDEVVHYELLLSYGGPTTWLSTESGKLTVHWGGEEYNVTISNRELLDRIESIIEGR
;
A
#
# COMPACT_ATOMS: atom_id res chain seq x y z
N MET A 1 28.05 -25.73 -2.67
CA MET A 1 28.04 -24.30 -2.32
C MET A 1 28.89 -24.10 -1.06
N SER A 2 29.75 -23.08 -0.99
CA SER A 2 30.60 -22.86 0.20
C SER A 2 29.80 -22.26 1.35
N LYS A 3 30.04 -22.67 2.60
CA LYS A 3 29.35 -22.18 3.80
C LYS A 3 29.32 -20.65 3.89
N ARG A 4 30.43 -19.99 3.55
CA ARG A 4 30.54 -18.53 3.55
C ARG A 4 29.56 -17.85 2.58
N LEU A 5 29.35 -18.44 1.40
CA LEU A 5 28.41 -17.89 0.42
C LEU A 5 26.96 -18.05 0.89
N GLN A 6 26.66 -19.14 1.60
CA GLN A 6 25.34 -19.34 2.20
C GLN A 6 25.08 -18.30 3.29
N ASP A 7 26.04 -18.08 4.20
CA ASP A 7 25.92 -17.09 5.28
C ASP A 7 25.70 -15.67 4.72
N ASP A 8 26.40 -15.30 3.65
CA ASP A 8 26.24 -13.99 2.99
C ASP A 8 24.83 -13.84 2.36
N VAL A 9 24.31 -14.90 1.73
CA VAL A 9 22.95 -14.89 1.14
C VAL A 9 21.88 -14.75 2.22
N ASP A 10 22.03 -15.48 3.33
CA ASP A 10 21.06 -15.44 4.43
C ASP A 10 21.07 -14.06 5.13
N ALA A 11 22.24 -13.43 5.27
CA ALA A 11 22.34 -12.08 5.79
C ALA A 11 21.65 -11.04 4.89
N VAL A 12 21.73 -11.19 3.55
CA VAL A 12 21.02 -10.30 2.62
C VAL A 12 19.51 -10.49 2.72
N LYS A 13 19.04 -11.73 2.83
CA LYS A 13 17.60 -12.02 3.00
C LYS A 13 17.04 -11.38 4.26
N LEU A 14 17.69 -11.56 5.40
CA LEU A 14 17.28 -10.94 6.66
C LEU A 14 17.15 -9.42 6.54
N ARG A 15 18.11 -8.77 5.87
CA ARG A 15 18.05 -7.32 5.63
C ARG A 15 16.87 -6.90 4.75
N ILE A 16 16.54 -7.69 3.74
CA ILE A 16 15.38 -7.42 2.87
C ILE A 16 14.08 -7.61 3.66
N GLU A 17 13.97 -8.69 4.44
CA GLU A 17 12.82 -8.94 5.32
C GLU A 17 12.59 -7.79 6.30
N ASP A 18 13.67 -7.32 6.96
CA ASP A 18 13.61 -6.19 7.88
C ASP A 18 13.19 -4.90 7.16
N GLU A 19 13.76 -4.59 6.00
CA GLU A 19 13.44 -3.35 5.26
C GLU A 19 11.98 -3.34 4.77
N VAL A 20 11.47 -4.47 4.27
CA VAL A 20 10.07 -4.60 3.85
C VAL A 20 9.12 -4.41 5.05
N ARG A 21 9.47 -5.00 6.19
CA ARG A 21 8.68 -4.89 7.43
C ARG A 21 8.70 -3.46 7.97
N GLU A 22 9.87 -2.85 8.12
CA GLU A 22 10.02 -1.49 8.62
C GLU A 22 9.26 -0.49 7.75
N ARG A 23 9.35 -0.65 6.43
CA ARG A 23 8.59 0.17 5.48
C ARG A 23 7.08 0.05 5.69
N ALA A 24 6.58 -1.18 5.84
CA ALA A 24 5.15 -1.41 6.04
C ALA A 24 4.66 -0.79 7.35
N LEU A 25 5.43 -0.93 8.42
CA LEU A 25 5.09 -0.35 9.73
C LEU A 25 5.14 1.18 9.73
N SER A 26 6.14 1.78 9.06
CA SER A 26 6.24 3.23 8.92
C SER A 26 5.03 3.81 8.17
N TRP A 27 4.64 3.19 7.04
CA TRP A 27 3.43 3.62 6.32
C TRP A 27 2.17 3.43 7.15
N LYS A 28 2.07 2.31 7.88
CA LYS A 28 0.93 2.05 8.75
C LYS A 28 0.79 3.13 9.82
N GLU A 29 1.88 3.47 10.48
CA GLU A 29 1.88 4.49 11.52
C GLU A 29 1.49 5.87 10.95
N GLU A 30 2.03 6.24 9.79
CA GLU A 30 1.67 7.49 9.12
C GLU A 30 0.17 7.54 8.78
N LEU A 31 -0.36 6.52 8.11
CA LEU A 31 -1.74 6.49 7.66
C LEU A 31 -2.75 6.30 8.80
N ASP A 32 -2.41 5.53 9.83
CA ASP A 32 -3.31 5.35 10.98
C ASP A 32 -3.50 6.63 11.80
N ASN A 33 -2.49 7.48 11.84
CA ASN A 33 -2.51 8.72 12.62
C ASN A 33 -2.88 9.96 11.81
N MET A 34 -2.94 9.86 10.48
CA MET A 34 -3.29 10.96 9.60
C MET A 34 -4.73 11.44 9.82
N ASN A 35 -4.90 12.74 9.99
CA ASN A 35 -6.18 13.42 10.04
C ASN A 35 -6.83 13.44 8.65
N PRO A 36 -8.00 12.81 8.46
CA PRO A 36 -8.70 12.76 7.17
C PRO A 36 -9.09 14.15 6.62
N ASN A 37 -9.16 15.17 7.48
CA ASN A 37 -9.53 16.53 7.09
C ASN A 37 -8.35 17.51 7.20
N GLY A 38 -7.14 17.01 7.46
CA GLY A 38 -5.93 17.82 7.57
C GLY A 38 -5.30 18.14 6.22
N GLU A 39 -4.41 19.12 6.21
CA GLU A 39 -3.61 19.49 5.01
C GLU A 39 -2.66 18.36 4.60
N GLU A 40 -2.21 17.53 5.55
CA GLU A 40 -1.35 16.36 5.32
C GLU A 40 -1.95 15.32 4.38
N LEU A 41 -3.28 15.21 4.29
CA LEU A 41 -3.93 14.34 3.32
C LEU A 41 -3.66 14.81 1.88
N HIS A 42 -3.67 16.13 1.65
CA HIS A 42 -3.41 16.67 0.32
C HIS A 42 -1.95 16.40 -0.09
N GLU A 43 -1.01 16.67 0.82
CA GLU A 43 0.40 16.36 0.61
C GLU A 43 0.63 14.86 0.37
N PHE A 44 -0.06 14.00 1.12
CA PHE A 44 -0.01 12.56 0.89
C PHE A 44 -0.45 12.19 -0.52
N LEU A 45 -1.59 12.71 -0.98
CA LEU A 45 -2.14 12.42 -2.31
C LEU A 45 -1.22 12.90 -3.43
N GLU A 46 -0.50 14.02 -3.26
CA GLU A 46 0.50 14.49 -4.22
C GLU A 46 1.71 13.54 -4.35
N ARG A 47 2.01 12.77 -3.30
CA ARG A 47 3.09 11.76 -3.31
C ARG A 47 2.64 10.41 -3.88
N VAL A 48 1.34 10.19 -4.10
CA VAL A 48 0.85 8.95 -4.70
C VAL A 48 1.35 8.87 -6.14
N LEU A 49 2.04 7.78 -6.47
CA LEU A 49 2.71 7.63 -7.76
C LEU A 49 1.76 7.16 -8.86
N ASP A 50 0.76 6.35 -8.51
CA ASP A 50 -0.24 5.83 -9.44
C ASP A 50 -1.53 5.44 -8.69
N VAL A 51 -2.66 5.50 -9.39
CA VAL A 51 -3.99 5.14 -8.87
C VAL A 51 -4.62 4.15 -9.83
N LYS A 52 -4.83 2.93 -9.35
CA LYS A 52 -5.58 1.90 -10.08
C LYS A 52 -7.02 1.87 -9.61
N LYS A 53 -7.93 1.90 -10.57
CA LYS A 53 -9.36 1.74 -10.34
C LYS A 53 -9.73 0.27 -10.50
N ILE A 54 -10.24 -0.35 -9.45
CA ILE A 54 -10.67 -1.76 -9.47
C ILE A 54 -12.18 -1.80 -9.70
N THR A 55 -12.56 -2.45 -10.80
CA THR A 55 -13.95 -2.64 -11.20
C THR A 55 -14.31 -4.11 -11.26
N VAL A 56 -15.49 -4.46 -10.78
CA VAL A 56 -16.04 -5.81 -10.92
C VAL A 56 -17.23 -5.74 -11.87
N GLY A 57 -17.21 -6.60 -12.89
CA GLY A 57 -18.33 -6.73 -13.81
C GLY A 57 -19.53 -7.31 -13.07
N ASN A 58 -20.64 -6.57 -13.04
CA ASN A 58 -21.87 -7.04 -12.45
C ASN A 58 -22.68 -7.77 -13.53
N PRO A 59 -22.90 -9.10 -13.45
CA PRO A 59 -23.62 -9.84 -14.48
C PRO A 59 -25.11 -9.50 -14.56
N PHE A 60 -25.64 -8.70 -13.61
CA PHE A 60 -27.04 -8.30 -13.52
C PHE A 60 -27.31 -6.83 -13.90
N SER A 61 -26.26 -6.05 -14.18
CA SER A 61 -26.38 -4.68 -14.72
C SER A 61 -25.47 -4.52 -15.94
N GLN A 62 -25.87 -3.71 -16.93
CA GLN A 62 -25.03 -3.45 -18.13
C GLN A 62 -23.88 -2.47 -17.83
N GLY A 63 -23.09 -2.71 -16.79
CA GLY A 63 -22.00 -1.83 -16.42
C GLY A 63 -21.03 -2.43 -15.41
N ASP A 64 -19.81 -1.93 -15.44
CA ASP A 64 -18.78 -2.20 -14.44
C ASP A 64 -19.08 -1.40 -13.18
N GLU A 65 -19.08 -2.05 -12.02
CA GLU A 65 -19.21 -1.39 -10.73
C GLU A 65 -17.82 -1.11 -10.18
N VAL A 66 -17.56 0.15 -9.80
CA VAL A 66 -16.31 0.51 -9.12
C VAL A 66 -16.38 -0.04 -7.72
N VAL A 67 -15.43 -0.89 -7.37
CA VAL A 67 -15.39 -1.50 -6.05
C VAL A 67 -14.48 -0.69 -5.14
N HIS A 68 -13.26 -0.36 -5.61
CA HIS A 68 -12.29 0.41 -4.84
C HIS A 68 -11.10 0.88 -5.66
N TYR A 69 -10.15 1.55 -4.98
CA TYR A 69 -8.90 2.02 -5.54
C TYR A 69 -7.69 1.34 -4.90
N GLU A 70 -6.66 1.12 -5.71
CA GLU A 70 -5.32 0.75 -5.22
C GLU A 70 -4.34 1.88 -5.52
N LEU A 71 -3.60 2.32 -4.50
CA LEU A 71 -2.63 3.40 -4.59
C LEU A 71 -1.21 2.85 -4.58
N LEU A 72 -0.38 3.27 -5.53
CA LEU A 72 1.05 3.01 -5.52
C LEU A 72 1.76 4.11 -4.72
N LEU A 73 2.32 3.75 -3.57
CA LEU A 73 2.96 4.73 -2.67
C LEU A 73 4.48 4.80 -2.88
N SER A 74 5.11 3.73 -3.36
CA SER A 74 6.55 3.70 -3.64
C SER A 74 6.89 2.65 -4.71
N TYR A 75 7.88 2.94 -5.56
CA TYR A 75 8.38 2.05 -6.61
C TYR A 75 9.91 2.11 -6.74
N GLY A 76 10.55 1.03 -7.15
CA GLY A 76 12.02 0.97 -7.34
C GLY A 76 12.85 0.71 -6.07
N GLY A 77 12.19 0.53 -4.93
CA GLY A 77 12.69 -0.05 -3.67
C GLY A 77 11.63 -1.03 -3.15
N PRO A 78 11.40 -1.18 -1.82
CA PRO A 78 10.18 -1.84 -1.36
C PRO A 78 8.99 -1.15 -2.03
N THR A 79 8.26 -1.91 -2.84
CA THR A 79 7.12 -1.40 -3.59
C THR A 79 5.91 -1.52 -2.70
N THR A 80 5.18 -0.42 -2.55
CA THR A 80 4.08 -0.34 -1.58
C THR A 80 2.77 -0.05 -2.29
N TRP A 81 1.79 -0.92 -2.08
CA TRP A 81 0.41 -0.76 -2.55
C TRP A 81 -0.54 -0.64 -1.37
N LEU A 82 -1.53 0.25 -1.48
CA LEU A 82 -2.62 0.39 -0.51
C LEU A 82 -3.97 0.17 -1.19
N SER A 83 -4.76 -0.79 -0.70
CA SER A 83 -6.17 -0.99 -1.09
C SER A 83 -7.08 -0.17 -0.18
N THR A 84 -7.92 0.69 -0.75
CA THR A 84 -8.85 1.54 0.01
C THR A 84 -10.06 0.77 0.58
N GLU A 85 -10.52 -0.29 -0.11
CA GLU A 85 -11.61 -1.15 0.38
C GLU A 85 -11.23 -1.87 1.66
N SER A 86 -10.10 -2.58 1.62
CA SER A 86 -9.69 -3.47 2.71
C SER A 86 -8.79 -2.79 3.74
N GLY A 87 -8.22 -1.62 3.39
CA GLY A 87 -7.13 -1.01 4.12
C GLY A 87 -5.84 -1.83 4.06
N LYS A 88 -5.76 -2.87 3.22
CA LYS A 88 -4.56 -3.70 3.10
C LYS A 88 -3.44 -2.89 2.46
N LEU A 89 -2.34 -2.75 3.19
CA LEU A 89 -1.09 -2.21 2.71
C LEU A 89 -0.09 -3.37 2.52
N THR A 90 0.36 -3.53 1.29
CA THR A 90 1.30 -4.58 0.88
C THR A 90 2.62 -3.94 0.49
N VAL A 91 3.70 -4.34 1.15
CA VAL A 91 5.07 -3.99 0.77
C VAL A 91 5.77 -5.23 0.25
N HIS A 92 6.40 -5.13 -0.91
CA HIS A 92 7.16 -6.24 -1.49
C HIS A 92 8.56 -5.82 -1.97
N TRP A 93 9.55 -6.67 -1.74
CA TRP A 93 10.90 -6.50 -2.27
C TRP A 93 11.71 -7.79 -2.24
N GLY A 94 12.51 -8.05 -3.28
CA GLY A 94 13.48 -9.16 -3.25
C GLY A 94 12.89 -10.57 -3.07
N GLY A 95 11.59 -10.76 -3.31
CA GLY A 95 10.88 -12.03 -3.07
C GLY A 95 10.15 -12.08 -1.71
N GLU A 96 10.41 -11.10 -0.84
CA GLU A 96 9.72 -10.94 0.44
C GLU A 96 8.49 -10.04 0.30
N GLU A 97 7.47 -10.33 1.09
CA GLU A 97 6.23 -9.57 1.17
C GLU A 97 5.81 -9.42 2.64
N TYR A 98 5.42 -8.21 3.02
CA TYR A 98 4.83 -7.94 4.32
C TYR A 98 3.51 -7.17 4.15
N ASN A 99 2.49 -7.63 4.87
CA ASN A 99 1.15 -7.08 4.80
C ASN A 99 0.74 -6.53 6.15
N VAL A 100 0.15 -5.35 6.14
CA VAL A 100 -0.49 -4.74 7.30
C VAL A 100 -1.84 -4.18 6.91
N THR A 101 -2.71 -3.96 7.89
CA THR A 101 -4.01 -3.32 7.69
C THR A 101 -3.97 -1.92 8.27
N ILE A 102 -4.36 -0.92 7.47
CA ILE A 102 -4.63 0.44 7.93
C ILE A 102 -6.01 0.45 8.59
N SER A 103 -6.02 0.83 9.87
CA SER A 103 -7.20 0.85 10.72
C SER A 103 -8.02 2.13 10.56
N ASN A 104 -7.41 3.20 10.07
CA ASN A 104 -8.05 4.50 9.88
C ASN A 104 -9.02 4.49 8.68
N ARG A 105 -10.24 3.98 8.92
CA ARG A 105 -11.29 3.89 7.89
C ARG A 105 -11.74 5.24 7.36
N GLU A 106 -11.86 6.23 8.23
CA GLU A 106 -12.29 7.58 7.83
C GLU A 106 -11.34 8.20 6.80
N LEU A 107 -10.03 7.99 6.96
CA LEU A 107 -9.03 8.40 5.98
C LEU A 107 -9.23 7.69 4.63
N LEU A 108 -9.38 6.36 4.64
CA LEU A 108 -9.52 5.58 3.42
C LEU A 108 -10.78 5.98 2.63
N ASP A 109 -11.91 6.12 3.34
CA ASP A 109 -13.18 6.54 2.74
C ASP A 109 -13.07 7.99 2.18
N ARG A 110 -12.31 8.85 2.86
CA ARG A 110 -12.05 10.21 2.40
C ARG A 110 -11.19 10.24 1.14
N ILE A 111 -10.15 9.40 1.06
CA ILE A 111 -9.33 9.25 -0.14
C ILE A 111 -10.21 8.82 -1.32
N GLU A 112 -11.08 7.83 -1.14
CA GLU A 112 -12.01 7.40 -2.19
C GLU A 112 -12.92 8.53 -2.67
N SER A 113 -13.51 9.30 -1.75
CA SER A 113 -14.35 10.46 -2.08
C SER A 113 -13.60 11.46 -2.97
N ILE A 114 -12.35 11.78 -2.60
CA ILE A 114 -11.53 12.74 -3.34
C ILE A 114 -11.21 12.21 -4.74
N ILE A 115 -10.81 10.94 -4.85
CA ILE A 115 -10.48 10.33 -6.14
C ILE A 115 -11.72 10.24 -7.05
N GLU A 116 -12.90 9.97 -6.49
CA GLU A 116 -14.16 9.97 -7.24
C GLU A 116 -14.63 11.37 -7.67
N GLY A 117 -14.05 12.43 -7.10
CA GLY A 117 -14.46 13.81 -7.34
C GLY A 117 -15.75 14.19 -6.58
N ARG A 118 -15.97 13.61 -5.40
CA ARG A 118 -17.09 13.88 -4.47
C ARG A 118 -16.66 14.73 -3.27
#